data_AF-A0A1D2IK02-F1
#
_entry.id   AF-A0A1D2IK02-F1
#
_cell.length_a   1.000
_cell.length_b   1.000
_cell.length_c   1.000
_cell.angle_alpha   90.00
_cell.angle_beta   90.00
_cell.angle_gamma   90.00
#
_symmetry.space_group_name_H-M   'P 1'
#
loop_
_entity.id
_entity.type
_entity.pdbx_description
1 polymer ?
#
loop_
_entity_poly.entity_id
_entity_poly.type
_entity_poly.pdbx_seq_one_letter_code
_entity_poly.pdbx_strand_id
1 'polypeptide(L)'
;MLAAFASTASSGSSTTVTPAARSRSTPTQSSTNSEGSRWSPVRRGGRTGGVRVRPGIPGSERGAGEPTVAEYPASPAPGEPEVLGDGATRGDTCHLDVVDRWGNMVAATPSGGRLQSKPVVPELGFLLGTRLQMTWLEDGLPNTLTPGRRPRTTLTPSVALRDGVPVMAFGTPGGDQQDQWQLHFFLAVALRGPVRGGLDLQGAIDAPNRHNDSFPGSFHPRGMRPGSVTVESRTDPAVVRELRRRGHAVTVGEAWSEGRLCAVARDPATGVLSAAANPRGMQGCAVGR
;
A
#
# COMPACT_ATOMS: atom_id res chain seq x y z
N MET A 1 -2.37 25.40 3.26
CA MET A 1 -2.29 24.01 3.75
C MET A 1 -2.95 23.17 2.70
N LEU A 2 -2.23 22.16 2.20
CA LEU A 2 -2.72 21.22 1.21
C LEU A 2 -2.81 19.84 1.85
N ALA A 3 -3.85 19.10 1.51
CA ALA A 3 -4.04 17.73 1.94
C ALA A 3 -4.51 16.86 0.77
N ALA A 4 -4.09 15.59 0.77
CA ALA A 4 -4.58 14.56 -0.14
C ALA A 4 -5.00 13.33 0.66
N PHE A 5 -6.10 12.69 0.28
CA PHE A 5 -6.66 11.52 0.96
C PHE A 5 -7.16 10.48 -0.02
N ALA A 6 -7.03 9.19 0.34
CA ALA A 6 -7.65 8.07 -0.34
C ALA A 6 -7.94 6.93 0.63
N SER A 7 -8.96 6.14 0.32
CA SER A 7 -9.31 4.91 1.04
C SER A 7 -9.55 3.76 0.06
N THR A 8 -9.55 2.54 0.58
CA THR A 8 -10.07 1.35 -0.12
C THR A 8 -11.44 0.92 0.40
N ALA A 9 -12.00 1.58 1.42
CA ALA A 9 -13.31 1.24 1.97
C ALA A 9 -14.43 1.82 1.09
N SER A 10 -15.44 1.01 0.75
CA SER A 10 -16.66 1.51 0.10
C SER A 10 -17.53 2.27 1.12
N SER A 11 -18.21 3.33 0.66
CA SER A 11 -19.03 4.19 1.51
C SER A 11 -20.31 3.47 1.98
N GLY A 12 -20.29 2.96 3.21
CA GLY A 12 -21.48 2.63 4.00
C GLY A 12 -21.92 3.81 4.87
N SER A 13 -23.23 4.01 5.00
CA SER A 13 -23.94 5.15 5.61
C SER A 13 -23.36 5.69 6.94
N SER A 14 -23.32 7.02 7.06
CA SER A 14 -22.84 7.75 8.24
C SER A 14 -23.69 7.48 9.48
N THR A 15 -23.05 7.13 10.60
CA THR A 15 -23.62 7.33 11.93
C THR A 15 -22.74 8.32 12.68
N THR A 16 -23.29 9.49 12.99
CA THR A 16 -22.63 10.60 13.67
C THR A 16 -22.37 10.22 15.14
N VAL A 17 -21.11 10.21 15.57
CA VAL A 17 -20.75 10.11 17.00
C VAL A 17 -19.93 11.33 17.38
N THR A 18 -20.45 12.08 18.35
CA THR A 18 -19.87 13.32 18.89
C THR A 18 -18.76 12.98 19.89
N PRO A 19 -17.57 13.61 19.84
CA PRO A 19 -16.48 13.30 20.76
C PRO A 19 -16.59 14.08 22.08
N ALA A 20 -16.39 13.38 23.21
CA ALA A 20 -16.16 13.98 24.51
C ALA A 20 -14.65 14.17 24.76
N ALA A 21 -14.26 15.39 25.14
CA ALA A 21 -12.87 15.76 25.43
C ALA A 21 -12.44 15.34 26.84
N ARG A 22 -11.23 14.79 26.98
CA ARG A 22 -10.44 14.82 28.22
C ARG A 22 -8.93 14.85 27.93
N SER A 23 -8.20 15.37 28.90
CA SER A 23 -6.96 16.12 28.77
C SER A 23 -5.72 15.44 29.39
N ARG A 24 -4.54 15.79 28.84
CA ARG A 24 -3.15 15.72 29.40
C ARG A 24 -2.60 14.29 29.63
N SER A 25 -1.30 13.99 29.53
CA SER A 25 -0.04 14.75 29.59
C SER A 25 1.09 13.99 28.87
N THR A 26 2.03 14.71 28.28
CA THR A 26 3.30 14.22 27.71
C THR A 26 4.39 13.99 28.75
N PRO A 27 5.35 13.10 28.45
CA PRO A 27 6.74 13.33 28.81
C PRO A 27 7.68 13.25 27.60
N THR A 28 8.61 14.20 27.59
CA THR A 28 9.76 14.40 26.70
C THR A 28 10.88 13.40 27.00
N GLN A 29 11.57 12.89 25.97
CA GLN A 29 12.96 12.47 26.07
C GLN A 29 13.75 12.79 24.80
N SER A 30 15.02 13.12 25.02
CA SER A 30 15.97 13.76 24.13
C SER A 30 17.01 12.80 23.54
N SER A 31 17.40 13.08 22.29
CA SER A 31 18.72 12.92 21.65
C SER A 31 19.49 11.59 21.72
N THR A 32 19.96 11.09 20.56
CA THR A 32 21.34 11.31 20.07
C THR A 32 21.54 10.67 18.68
N ASN A 33 22.40 11.31 17.87
CA ASN A 33 22.80 10.92 16.51
C ASN A 33 23.92 9.86 16.53
N SER A 34 23.98 9.03 15.49
CA SER A 34 25.22 8.56 14.84
C SER A 34 24.85 8.03 13.43
N GLU A 35 25.32 8.70 12.38
CA GLU A 35 26.43 8.26 11.50
C GLU A 35 26.27 6.80 11.03
N GLY A 36 26.00 6.51 9.75
CA GLY A 36 26.77 6.94 8.59
C GLY A 36 27.54 5.74 8.05
N SER A 37 26.89 4.86 7.28
CA SER A 37 27.55 3.69 6.66
C SER A 37 27.19 3.59 5.18
N ARG A 38 28.14 4.03 4.35
CA ARG A 38 28.12 4.06 2.88
C ARG A 38 28.31 2.64 2.33
N TRP A 39 27.39 2.17 1.49
CA TRP A 39 27.51 0.92 0.72
C TRP A 39 27.93 1.19 -0.72
N SER A 40 28.96 0.47 -1.18
CA SER A 40 29.44 0.48 -2.58
C SER A 40 28.77 -0.64 -3.40
N PRO A 41 28.56 -0.50 -4.72
CA PRO A 41 27.76 -1.44 -5.50
C PRO A 41 28.57 -2.65 -5.99
N VAL A 42 28.01 -3.85 -5.84
CA VAL A 42 28.48 -5.08 -6.51
C VAL A 42 27.86 -5.18 -7.90
N ARG A 43 28.71 -5.54 -8.88
CA ARG A 43 28.44 -5.63 -10.33
C ARG A 43 27.37 -6.67 -10.69
N ARG A 44 26.55 -6.34 -11.71
CA ARG A 44 25.58 -7.23 -12.35
C ARG A 44 26.27 -8.40 -13.07
N GLY A 45 25.91 -9.62 -12.71
CA GLY A 45 26.10 -10.82 -13.53
C GLY A 45 24.72 -11.39 -13.91
N GLY A 46 24.39 -11.38 -15.20
CA GLY A 46 23.12 -11.90 -15.71
C GLY A 46 23.08 -13.43 -15.72
N ARG A 47 22.04 -14.01 -15.12
CA ARG A 47 21.60 -15.38 -15.37
C ARG A 47 20.08 -15.41 -15.49
N THR A 48 19.59 -15.83 -16.66
CA THR A 48 18.21 -16.22 -16.90
C THR A 48 17.93 -17.51 -16.13
N GLY A 49 17.39 -17.38 -14.92
CA GLY A 49 16.97 -18.51 -14.09
C GLY A 49 15.52 -18.87 -14.37
N GLY A 50 15.29 -20.03 -14.99
CA GLY A 50 13.96 -20.65 -15.00
C GLY A 50 13.51 -20.96 -13.57
N VAL A 51 12.26 -20.65 -13.25
CA VAL A 51 11.67 -20.91 -11.92
C VAL A 51 11.47 -22.41 -11.77
N ARG A 52 12.31 -23.06 -10.96
CA ARG A 52 12.13 -24.45 -10.56
C ARG A 52 11.56 -24.49 -9.14
N VAL A 53 10.25 -24.70 -9.03
CA VAL A 53 9.56 -24.91 -7.75
C VAL A 53 9.92 -26.31 -7.23
N ARG A 54 10.36 -26.40 -5.98
CA ARG A 54 10.55 -27.70 -5.30
C ARG A 54 9.17 -28.27 -4.95
N PRO A 55 8.92 -29.59 -5.11
CA PRO A 55 7.68 -30.21 -4.64
C PRO A 55 7.53 -30.02 -3.13
N GLY A 56 6.32 -29.64 -2.70
CA GLY A 56 5.95 -29.55 -1.28
C GLY A 56 5.92 -30.91 -0.60
N ILE A 57 6.11 -30.90 0.73
CA ILE A 57 6.10 -32.08 1.60
C ILE A 57 4.69 -32.71 1.61
N PRO A 58 4.54 -34.02 1.35
CA PRO A 58 3.27 -34.71 1.54
C PRO A 58 3.03 -34.99 3.03
N GLY A 59 1.89 -34.54 3.55
CA GLY A 59 1.39 -34.93 4.87
C GLY A 59 1.54 -33.86 5.95
N SER A 60 0.53 -32.98 6.06
CA SER A 60 0.18 -32.38 7.35
C SER A 60 -1.24 -32.83 7.68
N GLU A 61 -1.35 -33.83 8.55
CA GLU A 61 -2.61 -34.22 9.17
C GLU A 61 -3.26 -32.98 9.80
N ARG A 62 -4.58 -32.88 9.62
CA ARG A 62 -5.40 -31.78 10.10
C ARG A 62 -5.26 -31.68 11.62
N GLY A 63 -4.49 -30.69 12.07
CA GLY A 63 -4.39 -30.33 13.47
C GLY A 63 -5.75 -29.86 13.99
N ALA A 64 -6.16 -30.44 15.11
CA ALA A 64 -7.42 -30.19 15.79
C ALA A 64 -7.60 -28.71 16.16
N GLY A 65 -8.79 -28.19 15.85
CA GLY A 65 -9.21 -26.81 16.09
C GLY A 65 -9.75 -26.21 14.79
N GLU A 66 -10.99 -26.57 14.42
CA GLU A 66 -11.68 -25.94 13.29
C GLU A 66 -11.63 -24.42 13.44
N PRO A 67 -11.03 -23.68 12.50
CA PRO A 67 -11.12 -22.24 12.52
C PRO A 67 -12.57 -21.88 12.15
N THR A 68 -13.27 -21.18 13.05
CA THR A 68 -14.65 -20.67 12.85
C THR A 68 -14.75 -19.56 11.79
N VAL A 69 -13.79 -19.50 10.86
CA VAL A 69 -13.84 -18.61 9.71
C VAL A 69 -14.59 -19.33 8.61
N ALA A 70 -15.74 -18.78 8.23
CA ALA A 70 -16.52 -19.28 7.11
C ALA A 70 -15.61 -19.49 5.88
N GLU A 71 -15.79 -20.60 5.18
CA GLU A 71 -15.17 -20.83 3.88
C GLU A 71 -15.72 -19.78 2.90
N TYR A 72 -14.89 -18.80 2.55
CA TYR A 72 -15.20 -17.88 1.47
C TYR A 72 -14.69 -18.45 0.14
N PRO A 73 -15.46 -18.37 -0.95
CA PRO A 73 -14.95 -18.72 -2.26
C PRO A 73 -13.70 -17.89 -2.58
N ALA A 74 -12.64 -18.57 -3.01
CA ALA A 74 -11.39 -17.90 -3.35
C ALA A 74 -11.59 -16.95 -4.53
N SER A 75 -11.40 -15.65 -4.32
CA SER A 75 -11.36 -14.68 -5.41
C SER A 75 -10.24 -15.07 -6.40
N PRO A 76 -10.49 -14.99 -7.72
CA PRO A 76 -9.52 -15.37 -8.75
C PRO A 76 -8.27 -14.46 -8.79
N ALA A 77 -8.26 -13.35 -8.05
CA ALA A 77 -7.13 -12.42 -7.95
C ALA A 77 -6.65 -12.19 -6.48
N PRO A 78 -5.50 -12.76 -6.10
CA PRO A 78 -4.73 -12.30 -4.95
C PRO A 78 -4.30 -10.84 -5.17
N GLY A 79 -4.77 -9.89 -4.34
CA GLY A 79 -4.22 -8.52 -4.31
C GLY A 79 -5.21 -7.36 -4.51
N GLU A 80 -6.31 -7.56 -5.23
CA GLU A 80 -7.23 -6.46 -5.52
C GLU A 80 -8.31 -6.28 -4.43
N PRO A 81 -8.64 -5.03 -4.04
CA PRO A 81 -9.83 -4.75 -3.24
C PRO A 81 -11.08 -4.90 -4.11
N GLU A 82 -11.65 -6.10 -4.10
CA GLU A 82 -12.95 -6.39 -4.67
C GLU A 82 -14.02 -6.29 -3.56
N VAL A 83 -15.18 -5.71 -3.89
CA VAL A 83 -16.42 -5.88 -3.09
C VAL A 83 -17.10 -7.11 -3.69
N LEU A 84 -17.04 -8.23 -3.00
CA LEU A 84 -17.79 -9.42 -3.37
C LEU A 84 -19.31 -9.13 -3.26
N GLY A 85 -20.13 -9.84 -4.03
CA GLY A 85 -21.59 -9.63 -4.07
C GLY A 85 -22.33 -9.84 -2.74
N ASP A 86 -21.64 -10.32 -1.71
CA ASP A 86 -22.10 -10.44 -0.32
C ASP A 86 -21.72 -9.24 0.57
N GLY A 87 -21.06 -8.22 0.00
CA GLY A 87 -20.57 -7.03 0.71
C GLY A 87 -19.18 -7.19 1.33
N ALA A 88 -18.49 -8.32 1.14
CA ALA A 88 -17.13 -8.51 1.64
C ALA A 88 -16.12 -7.69 0.82
N THR A 89 -15.44 -6.74 1.46
CA THR A 89 -14.42 -5.88 0.81
C THR A 89 -13.00 -6.31 1.20
N ARG A 90 -12.12 -6.53 0.21
CA ARG A 90 -10.71 -6.88 0.48
C ARG A 90 -9.79 -5.66 0.54
N GLY A 91 -9.92 -4.79 1.55
CA GLY A 91 -8.95 -3.71 1.77
C GLY A 91 -9.54 -2.60 2.61
N ASP A 92 -8.91 -2.29 3.74
CA ASP A 92 -9.32 -1.17 4.60
C ASP A 92 -8.07 -0.45 5.10
N THR A 93 -7.34 0.04 4.12
CA THR A 93 -6.22 0.94 4.35
C THR A 93 -6.62 2.27 3.78
N CYS A 94 -6.33 3.33 4.53
CA CYS A 94 -6.41 4.69 4.04
C CYS A 94 -5.00 5.25 3.89
N HIS A 95 -4.88 6.31 3.13
CA HIS A 95 -3.69 7.13 3.09
C HIS A 95 -4.07 8.60 3.19
N LEU A 96 -3.25 9.39 3.88
CA LEU A 96 -3.38 10.82 3.93
C LEU A 96 -2.01 11.50 3.92
N ASP A 97 -1.93 12.59 3.17
CA ASP A 97 -0.76 13.45 3.10
C ASP A 97 -1.16 14.89 3.42
N VAL A 98 -0.28 15.61 4.12
CA VAL A 98 -0.48 17.02 4.46
C VAL A 98 0.81 17.79 4.32
N VAL A 99 0.74 18.98 3.71
CA VAL A 99 1.79 20.00 3.79
C VAL A 99 1.19 21.34 4.20
N ASP A 100 1.77 21.96 5.23
CA ASP A 100 1.27 23.24 5.75
C ASP A 100 2.01 24.45 5.18
N ARG A 101 1.57 25.65 5.61
CA ARG A 101 2.16 26.94 5.17
C ARG A 101 3.59 27.17 5.65
N TRP A 102 4.06 26.39 6.63
CA TRP A 102 5.41 26.47 7.18
C TRP A 102 6.33 25.41 6.58
N GLY A 103 5.80 24.51 5.75
CA GLY A 103 6.54 23.44 5.09
C GLY A 103 6.64 22.15 5.91
N ASN A 104 5.90 22.01 7.01
CA ASN A 104 5.81 20.72 7.70
C ASN A 104 5.04 19.75 6.80
N MET A 105 5.56 18.51 6.69
CA MET A 105 4.96 17.45 5.88
C MET A 105 4.61 16.23 6.73
N VAL A 106 3.47 15.61 6.44
CA VAL A 106 3.03 14.34 7.02
C VAL A 106 2.60 13.41 5.89
N ALA A 107 3.05 12.15 5.96
CA ALA A 107 2.54 11.03 5.18
C ALA A 107 2.11 9.93 6.14
N ALA A 108 0.87 9.45 6.05
CA ALA A 108 0.37 8.43 6.96
C ALA A 108 -0.54 7.43 6.24
N THR A 109 -0.32 6.15 6.53
CA THR A 109 -1.08 5.03 5.96
C THR A 109 -1.81 4.24 7.06
N PRO A 110 -2.87 4.80 7.68
CA PRO A 110 -3.60 4.12 8.75
C PRO A 110 -4.44 2.96 8.22
N SER A 111 -4.57 1.89 9.02
CA SER A 111 -5.38 0.72 8.66
C SER A 111 -5.62 -0.20 9.86
N GLY A 112 -6.73 -0.94 9.84
CA GLY A 112 -7.10 -1.92 10.86
C GLY A 112 -8.54 -1.71 11.32
N GLY A 113 -9.13 -2.72 11.97
CA GLY A 113 -10.50 -2.61 12.50
C GLY A 113 -11.60 -2.79 11.45
N ARG A 114 -11.39 -3.66 10.46
CA ARG A 114 -12.37 -3.98 9.41
C ARG A 114 -13.65 -4.58 9.99
N LEU A 115 -14.81 -4.05 9.59
CA LEU A 115 -16.14 -4.56 9.99
C LEU A 115 -16.33 -6.03 9.66
N GLN A 116 -15.67 -6.50 8.60
CA GLN A 116 -15.78 -7.88 8.11
C GLN A 116 -14.83 -8.86 8.81
N SER A 117 -13.93 -8.39 9.67
CA SER A 117 -12.78 -9.20 10.13
C SER A 117 -12.88 -9.70 11.58
N LYS A 118 -13.74 -9.10 12.39
CA LYS A 118 -13.97 -9.40 13.80
C LYS A 118 -15.40 -9.03 14.19
N PRO A 119 -15.92 -9.51 15.32
CA PRO A 119 -17.11 -8.93 15.94
C PRO A 119 -16.82 -7.53 16.49
N VAL A 120 -17.81 -6.65 16.47
CA VAL A 120 -17.74 -5.31 17.06
C VAL A 120 -17.61 -5.43 18.57
N VAL A 121 -16.78 -4.58 19.19
CA VAL A 121 -16.77 -4.45 20.66
C VAL A 121 -18.03 -3.66 21.06
N PRO A 122 -19.04 -4.29 21.70
CA PRO A 122 -20.39 -3.73 21.79
C PRO A 122 -20.46 -2.33 22.38
N GLU A 123 -19.66 -2.06 23.41
CA GLU A 123 -19.66 -0.80 24.14
C GLU A 123 -18.85 0.31 23.44
N LEU A 124 -18.01 -0.04 22.46
CA LEU A 124 -17.09 0.89 21.78
C LEU A 124 -17.47 1.19 20.33
N GLY A 125 -18.23 0.32 19.68
CA GLY A 125 -18.71 0.52 18.30
C GLY A 125 -17.66 0.34 17.20
N PHE A 126 -16.45 -0.13 17.53
CA PHE A 126 -15.40 -0.45 16.55
C PHE A 126 -14.80 -1.85 16.79
N LEU A 127 -13.97 -2.31 15.85
CA LEU A 127 -13.45 -3.66 15.81
C LEU A 127 -11.95 -3.71 16.09
N LEU A 128 -11.49 -4.86 16.59
CA LEU A 128 -10.06 -5.11 16.76
C LEU A 128 -9.35 -5.35 15.42
N GLY A 129 -8.05 -5.07 15.41
CA GLY A 129 -7.20 -5.32 14.24
C GLY A 129 -6.92 -6.81 13.99
N THR A 130 -6.52 -7.13 12.76
CA THR A 130 -6.18 -8.50 12.32
C THR A 130 -4.76 -8.61 11.79
N ARG A 131 -3.86 -7.70 12.17
CA ARG A 131 -2.53 -7.57 11.56
C ARG A 131 -1.61 -8.77 11.84
N LEU A 132 -1.80 -9.48 12.95
CA LEU A 132 -1.01 -10.69 13.27
C LEU A 132 -1.13 -11.80 12.22
N GLN A 133 -2.15 -11.78 11.34
CA GLN A 133 -2.27 -12.71 10.21
C GLN A 133 -1.04 -12.70 9.27
N MET A 134 -0.25 -11.62 9.31
CA MET A 134 0.94 -11.45 8.49
C MET A 134 2.17 -12.18 9.05
N THR A 135 2.11 -12.69 10.30
CA THR A 135 3.18 -13.50 10.90
C THR A 135 3.24 -14.91 10.31
N TRP A 136 4.29 -15.65 10.63
CA TRP A 136 4.39 -17.09 10.38
C TRP A 136 4.22 -17.87 11.68
N LEU A 137 3.54 -19.02 11.59
CA LEU A 137 3.44 -20.01 12.66
C LEU A 137 4.56 -21.06 12.50
N GLU A 138 5.76 -20.57 12.21
CA GLU A 138 6.99 -21.36 12.06
C GLU A 138 8.08 -20.62 12.82
N ASP A 139 8.80 -21.35 13.68
CA ASP A 139 9.82 -20.78 14.56
C ASP A 139 11.12 -20.44 13.80
N GLY A 140 11.87 -19.48 14.35
CA GLY A 140 13.20 -19.11 13.82
C GLY A 140 13.19 -18.16 12.62
N LEU A 141 12.02 -17.72 12.13
CA LEU A 141 11.92 -16.74 11.04
C LEU A 141 11.94 -15.30 11.57
N PRO A 142 12.40 -14.32 10.78
CA PRO A 142 12.34 -12.89 11.16
C PRO A 142 10.93 -12.39 11.49
N ASN A 143 9.91 -13.07 10.97
CA ASN A 143 8.49 -12.70 11.11
C ASN A 143 7.66 -13.83 11.76
N THR A 144 8.28 -14.68 12.59
CA THR A 144 7.59 -15.63 13.48
C THR A 144 6.67 -14.88 14.44
N LEU A 145 5.48 -15.43 14.71
CA LEU A 145 4.58 -14.90 15.74
C LEU A 145 5.27 -14.92 17.10
N THR A 146 5.59 -13.73 17.64
CA THR A 146 6.37 -13.59 18.87
C THR A 146 5.68 -12.62 19.82
N PRO A 147 5.45 -12.99 21.10
CA PRO A 147 4.94 -12.07 22.11
C PRO A 147 5.73 -10.77 22.18
N GLY A 148 5.04 -9.64 22.31
CA GLY A 148 5.66 -8.31 22.40
C GLY A 148 6.26 -7.76 21.10
N ARG A 149 6.24 -8.51 19.98
CA ARG A 149 6.72 -8.02 18.68
C ARG A 149 5.57 -7.58 17.78
N ARG A 150 5.81 -6.52 17.01
CA ARG A 150 4.92 -6.12 15.92
C ARG A 150 5.07 -7.10 14.76
N PRO A 151 3.99 -7.47 14.07
CA PRO A 151 4.12 -8.21 12.81
C PRO A 151 4.81 -7.33 11.76
N ARG A 152 5.52 -7.92 10.80
CA ARG A 152 5.81 -7.23 9.54
C ARG A 152 4.49 -6.75 8.95
N THR A 153 4.38 -5.46 8.68
CA THR A 153 3.17 -4.83 8.16
C THR A 153 3.39 -4.31 6.75
N THR A 154 2.32 -4.21 5.96
CA THR A 154 2.35 -3.62 4.62
C THR A 154 2.31 -2.09 4.65
N LEU A 155 1.89 -1.48 5.77
CA LEU A 155 1.68 -0.03 5.88
C LEU A 155 2.99 0.75 5.70
N THR A 156 3.09 1.50 4.61
CA THR A 156 4.35 2.08 4.12
C THR A 156 4.14 3.50 3.53
N PRO A 157 3.98 4.55 4.37
CA PRO A 157 3.98 5.93 3.88
C PRO A 157 5.38 6.38 3.45
N SER A 158 5.47 7.35 2.53
CA SER A 158 6.75 7.82 1.98
C SER A 158 6.91 9.33 2.05
N VAL A 159 8.14 9.78 2.32
CA VAL A 159 8.59 11.16 2.16
C VAL A 159 9.83 11.17 1.27
N ALA A 160 9.78 11.91 0.17
CA ALA A 160 10.87 12.04 -0.78
C ALA A 160 11.66 13.33 -0.50
N LEU A 161 12.99 13.20 -0.54
CA LEU A 161 13.92 14.31 -0.39
C LEU A 161 14.62 14.56 -1.72
N ARG A 162 14.91 15.84 -2.00
CA ARG A 162 15.79 16.27 -3.08
C ARG A 162 16.91 17.10 -2.47
N ASP A 163 18.15 16.69 -2.71
CA ASP A 163 19.34 17.35 -2.15
C ASP A 163 19.28 17.51 -0.62
N GLY A 164 18.72 16.49 0.06
CA GLY A 164 18.55 16.49 1.52
C GLY A 164 17.36 17.30 2.04
N VAL A 165 16.58 17.95 1.17
CA VAL A 165 15.40 18.75 1.55
C VAL A 165 14.11 17.97 1.26
N PRO A 166 13.17 17.84 2.20
CA PRO A 166 11.85 17.23 1.94
C PRO A 166 11.08 18.01 0.87
N VAL A 167 10.69 17.32 -0.20
CA VAL A 167 9.97 17.93 -1.34
C VAL A 167 8.60 17.32 -1.61
N MET A 168 8.35 16.08 -1.17
CA MET A 168 7.10 15.38 -1.45
C MET A 168 6.77 14.38 -0.34
N ALA A 169 5.52 14.38 0.13
CA ALA A 169 4.94 13.35 0.98
C ALA A 169 3.86 12.62 0.17
N PHE A 170 3.87 11.30 0.20
CA PHE A 170 2.99 10.49 -0.63
C PHE A 170 2.81 9.06 -0.10
N GLY A 171 1.76 8.41 -0.60
CA GLY A 171 1.60 6.97 -0.48
C GLY A 171 0.27 6.49 -1.02
N THR A 172 -0.04 5.23 -0.77
CA THR A 172 -1.26 4.58 -1.25
C THR A 172 -1.67 3.49 -0.28
N PRO A 173 -2.97 3.23 -0.07
CA PRO A 173 -3.42 1.94 0.43
C PRO A 173 -3.24 0.85 -0.63
N GLY A 174 -3.43 -0.43 -0.25
CA GLY A 174 -3.38 -1.55 -1.19
C GLY A 174 -2.45 -2.71 -0.80
N GLY A 175 -2.24 -2.98 0.48
CA GLY A 175 -1.56 -4.21 0.90
C GLY A 175 -0.18 -4.46 0.28
N ASP A 176 -0.01 -5.58 -0.40
CA ASP A 176 1.27 -5.99 -0.99
C ASP A 176 1.63 -5.19 -2.26
N GLN A 177 0.70 -4.37 -2.77
CA GLN A 177 0.88 -3.52 -3.93
C GLN A 177 1.36 -2.11 -3.55
N GLN A 178 1.34 -1.73 -2.27
CA GLN A 178 1.63 -0.36 -1.81
C GLN A 178 2.97 0.17 -2.34
N ASP A 179 4.07 -0.48 -1.96
CA ASP A 179 5.41 -0.07 -2.40
C ASP A 179 5.65 -0.32 -3.90
N GLN A 180 4.89 -1.21 -4.56
CA GLN A 180 4.98 -1.41 -6.01
C GLN A 180 4.43 -0.18 -6.74
N TRP A 181 3.21 0.23 -6.41
CA TRP A 181 2.57 1.40 -7.00
C TRP A 181 3.29 2.69 -6.63
N GLN A 182 3.76 2.83 -5.39
CA GLN A 182 4.57 3.97 -4.93
C GLN A 182 5.89 4.07 -5.69
N LEU A 183 6.56 2.94 -5.98
CA LEU A 183 7.78 2.94 -6.79
C LEU A 183 7.50 3.48 -8.20
N HIS A 184 6.47 2.96 -8.87
CA HIS A 184 6.12 3.42 -10.23
C HIS A 184 5.75 4.91 -10.24
N PHE A 185 4.95 5.34 -9.26
CA PHE A 185 4.59 6.75 -9.08
C PHE A 185 5.82 7.63 -8.85
N PHE A 186 6.70 7.27 -7.92
CA PHE A 186 7.89 8.06 -7.62
C PHE A 186 8.81 8.20 -8.82
N LEU A 187 9.04 7.11 -9.56
CA LEU A 187 9.80 7.15 -10.81
C LEU A 187 9.11 8.03 -11.87
N ALA A 188 7.79 7.96 -11.99
CA ALA A 188 7.06 8.84 -12.89
C ALA A 188 7.20 10.31 -12.50
N VAL A 189 7.08 10.67 -11.22
CA VAL A 189 7.32 12.04 -10.74
C VAL A 189 8.74 12.52 -11.07
N ALA A 190 9.74 11.65 -10.90
CA ALA A 190 11.13 12.01 -11.15
C ALA A 190 11.49 12.13 -12.65
N LEU A 191 10.81 11.38 -13.52
CA LEU A 191 11.16 11.25 -14.94
C LEU A 191 10.25 12.06 -15.87
N ARG A 192 9.03 12.40 -15.46
CA ARG A 192 8.09 13.17 -16.27
C ARG A 192 8.47 14.65 -16.30
N GLY A 193 8.18 15.30 -17.42
CA GLY A 193 8.40 16.74 -17.56
C GLY A 193 7.54 17.54 -16.57
N PRO A 194 8.02 18.71 -16.11
CA PRO A 194 7.27 19.55 -15.19
C PRO A 194 5.99 20.08 -15.84
N VAL A 195 4.95 20.24 -15.04
CA VAL A 195 3.67 20.82 -15.45
C VAL A 195 3.43 22.08 -14.63
N ARG A 196 3.13 23.20 -15.30
CA ARG A 196 2.97 24.53 -14.67
C ARG A 196 4.18 24.93 -13.81
N GLY A 197 5.38 24.52 -14.22
CA GLY A 197 6.65 24.83 -13.52
C GLY A 197 6.94 23.98 -12.28
N GLY A 198 6.09 23.00 -11.94
CA GLY A 198 6.28 22.10 -10.78
C GLY A 198 6.27 20.62 -11.17
N LEU A 199 6.38 19.75 -10.15
CA LEU A 199 6.28 18.29 -10.31
C LEU A 199 4.91 17.90 -10.91
N ASP A 200 4.92 17.00 -11.91
CA ASP A 200 3.69 16.45 -12.50
C ASP A 200 3.08 15.36 -11.61
N LEU A 201 2.56 15.77 -10.45
CA LEU A 201 1.99 14.86 -9.46
C LEU A 201 0.76 14.13 -10.01
N GLN A 202 -0.20 14.87 -10.59
CA GLN A 202 -1.45 14.28 -11.08
C GLN A 202 -1.19 13.40 -12.31
N GLY A 203 -0.34 13.81 -13.25
CA GLY A 203 0.00 12.98 -14.40
C GLY A 203 0.75 11.71 -14.02
N ALA A 204 1.56 11.75 -12.96
CA ALA A 204 2.18 10.54 -12.39
C ALA A 204 1.16 9.59 -11.73
N ILE A 205 0.13 10.13 -11.07
CA ILE A 205 -0.98 9.34 -10.50
C ILE A 205 -1.87 8.74 -11.61
N ASP A 206 -2.18 9.52 -12.64
CA ASP A 206 -3.10 9.12 -13.72
C ASP A 206 -2.48 8.12 -14.71
N ALA A 207 -1.14 8.04 -14.73
CA ALA A 207 -0.40 7.10 -15.55
C ALA A 207 -0.88 5.65 -15.32
N PRO A 208 -0.94 4.81 -16.37
CA PRO A 208 -1.23 3.39 -16.22
C PRO A 208 -0.27 2.73 -15.23
N ASN A 209 -0.82 2.06 -14.22
CA ASN A 209 -0.04 1.40 -13.18
C ASN A 209 -0.18 -0.13 -13.26
N ARG A 210 0.55 -0.85 -12.41
CA ARG A 210 0.68 -2.31 -12.45
C ARG A 210 1.23 -2.87 -11.14
N HIS A 211 0.99 -4.16 -10.90
CA HIS A 211 1.60 -4.92 -9.83
C HIS A 211 1.93 -6.35 -10.27
N ASN A 212 2.68 -7.08 -9.44
CA ASN A 212 2.91 -8.51 -9.58
C ASN A 212 2.60 -9.22 -8.26
N ASP A 213 2.21 -10.50 -8.36
CA ASP A 213 1.90 -11.36 -7.19
C ASP A 213 2.81 -12.60 -7.16
N SER A 214 4.02 -12.48 -7.70
CA SER A 214 4.99 -13.57 -7.77
C SER A 214 5.81 -13.70 -6.47
N PHE A 215 5.16 -13.48 -5.33
CA PHE A 215 5.67 -13.69 -3.97
C PHE A 215 4.52 -14.10 -3.02
N PRO A 216 4.79 -14.73 -1.87
CA PRO A 216 3.74 -15.06 -0.89
C PRO A 216 3.08 -13.80 -0.34
N GLY A 217 1.78 -13.64 -0.54
CA GLY A 217 1.03 -12.48 -0.07
C GLY A 217 1.04 -12.35 1.46
N SER A 218 0.86 -11.14 1.98
CA SER A 218 0.85 -10.85 3.42
C SER A 218 -0.46 -11.25 4.09
N PHE A 219 -1.56 -11.30 3.35
CA PHE A 219 -2.89 -11.59 3.88
C PHE A 219 -3.23 -13.08 3.75
N HIS A 220 -3.95 -13.62 4.73
CA HIS A 220 -4.48 -14.99 4.65
C HIS A 220 -5.26 -15.19 3.33
N PRO A 221 -5.13 -16.34 2.63
CA PRO A 221 -4.38 -17.56 2.98
C PRO A 221 -2.91 -17.60 2.50
N ARG A 222 -2.27 -16.44 2.27
CA ARG A 222 -0.81 -16.33 1.98
C ARG A 222 -0.35 -17.01 0.67
N GLY A 223 -1.25 -17.13 -0.30
CA GLY A 223 -0.94 -17.67 -1.64
C GLY A 223 -0.01 -16.78 -2.47
N MET A 224 0.44 -17.31 -3.61
CA MET A 224 1.33 -16.66 -4.57
C MET A 224 0.92 -17.05 -6.00
N ARG A 225 1.09 -16.15 -6.97
CA ARG A 225 0.92 -16.42 -8.41
C ARG A 225 2.27 -16.27 -9.15
N PRO A 226 3.05 -17.37 -9.33
CA PRO A 226 4.34 -17.30 -10.00
C PRO A 226 4.26 -16.63 -11.39
N GLY A 227 5.11 -15.64 -11.64
CA GLY A 227 5.22 -14.95 -12.93
C GLY A 227 4.04 -14.04 -13.30
N SER A 228 3.04 -13.90 -12.43
CA SER A 228 1.85 -13.08 -12.67
C SER A 228 2.16 -11.60 -12.59
N VAL A 229 1.62 -10.83 -13.54
CA VAL A 229 1.65 -9.37 -13.56
C VAL A 229 0.26 -8.88 -13.98
N THR A 230 -0.29 -7.94 -13.23
CA THR A 230 -1.55 -7.25 -13.58
C THR A 230 -1.23 -5.84 -14.06
N VAL A 231 -1.86 -5.43 -15.16
CA VAL A 231 -1.72 -4.10 -15.75
C VAL A 231 -3.10 -3.50 -16.06
N GLU A 232 -3.24 -2.18 -15.97
CA GLU A 232 -4.48 -1.52 -16.43
C GLU A 232 -4.68 -1.65 -17.94
N SER A 233 -5.93 -1.72 -18.40
CA SER A 233 -6.25 -1.82 -19.84
C SER A 233 -5.85 -0.61 -20.67
N ARG A 234 -5.56 0.54 -20.04
CA ARG A 234 -4.98 1.72 -20.70
C ARG A 234 -3.48 1.58 -20.99
N THR A 235 -2.84 0.52 -20.52
CA THR A 235 -1.45 0.21 -20.87
C THR A 235 -1.35 -0.08 -22.37
N ASP A 236 -0.32 0.46 -23.03
CA ASP A 236 -0.09 0.22 -24.45
C ASP A 236 -0.13 -1.30 -24.78
N PRO A 237 -1.02 -1.75 -25.68
CA PRO A 237 -1.12 -3.16 -26.07
C PRO A 237 0.21 -3.77 -26.56
N ALA A 238 1.12 -2.97 -27.13
CA ALA A 238 2.45 -3.42 -27.52
C ALA A 238 3.29 -3.84 -26.30
N VAL A 239 3.21 -3.10 -25.19
CA VAL A 239 3.88 -3.45 -23.93
C VAL A 239 3.30 -4.75 -23.37
N VAL A 240 1.98 -4.93 -23.41
CA VAL A 240 1.32 -6.17 -22.96
C VAL A 240 1.80 -7.37 -23.77
N ARG A 241 1.86 -7.24 -25.11
CA ARG A 241 2.41 -8.30 -25.99
C ARG A 241 3.86 -8.61 -25.66
N GLU A 242 4.68 -7.59 -25.43
CA GLU A 242 6.10 -7.75 -25.13
C GLU A 242 6.34 -8.43 -23.78
N LEU A 243 5.55 -8.09 -22.76
CA LEU A 243 5.58 -8.77 -21.46
C LEU A 243 5.24 -10.26 -21.61
N ARG A 244 4.17 -10.58 -22.34
CA ARG A 244 3.80 -11.98 -22.62
C ARG A 244 4.90 -12.73 -23.37
N ARG A 245 5.48 -12.09 -24.40
CA ARG A 245 6.61 -12.65 -25.18
C ARG A 245 7.83 -12.96 -24.30
N ARG A 246 8.06 -12.17 -23.25
CA ARG A 246 9.14 -12.36 -22.27
C ARG A 246 8.80 -13.37 -21.16
N GLY A 247 7.63 -14.00 -21.20
CA GLY A 247 7.23 -15.06 -20.27
C GLY A 247 6.41 -14.60 -19.06
N HIS A 248 5.94 -13.35 -19.03
CA HIS A 248 5.05 -12.89 -17.98
C HIS A 248 3.62 -13.43 -18.18
N ALA A 249 3.00 -13.91 -17.11
CA ALA A 249 1.58 -14.25 -17.08
C ALA A 249 0.77 -12.96 -16.86
N VAL A 250 0.45 -12.26 -17.96
CA VAL A 250 -0.16 -10.92 -17.89
C VAL A 250 -1.68 -10.98 -17.82
N THR A 251 -2.23 -10.49 -16.72
CA THR A 251 -3.64 -10.13 -16.53
C THR A 251 -3.84 -8.67 -16.92
N VAL A 252 -4.86 -8.40 -17.75
CA VAL A 252 -5.25 -7.03 -18.09
C VAL A 252 -6.50 -6.70 -17.28
N GLY A 253 -6.35 -5.84 -16.28
CA GLY A 253 -7.45 -5.36 -15.44
C GLY A 253 -8.22 -4.21 -16.09
N GLU A 254 -9.12 -3.59 -15.33
CA GLU A 254 -9.88 -2.44 -15.80
C GLU A 254 -8.99 -1.22 -16.09
N ALA A 255 -9.56 -0.20 -16.73
CA ALA A 255 -8.82 0.98 -17.14
C ALA A 255 -8.29 1.81 -15.95
N TRP A 256 -9.00 1.78 -14.83
CA TRP A 256 -8.80 2.65 -13.67
C TRP A 256 -8.84 1.82 -12.36
N SER A 257 -8.03 0.76 -12.29
CA SER A 257 -8.00 -0.20 -11.19
C SER A 257 -6.75 -0.14 -10.31
N GLU A 258 -5.60 0.31 -10.84
CA GLU A 258 -4.30 0.16 -10.18
C GLU A 258 -3.87 1.42 -9.41
N GLY A 259 -3.85 1.33 -8.08
CA GLY A 259 -3.41 2.41 -7.20
C GLY A 259 -4.53 3.27 -6.63
N ARG A 260 -4.24 3.83 -5.45
CA ARG A 260 -5.08 4.78 -4.70
C ARG A 260 -4.17 5.88 -4.12
N LEU A 261 -3.26 6.38 -4.96
CA LEU A 261 -2.19 7.29 -4.58
C LEU A 261 -2.72 8.64 -4.08
N CYS A 262 -2.01 9.18 -3.10
CA CYS A 262 -2.10 10.55 -2.61
C CYS A 262 -0.70 11.16 -2.67
N ALA A 263 -0.62 12.46 -2.92
CA ALA A 263 0.62 13.19 -2.81
C ALA A 263 0.39 14.67 -2.48
N VAL A 264 1.29 15.20 -1.67
CA VAL A 264 1.52 16.64 -1.51
C VAL A 264 2.99 16.95 -1.73
N ALA A 265 3.31 18.13 -2.24
CA ALA A 265 4.68 18.57 -2.45
C ALA A 265 4.86 20.03 -2.10
N ARG A 266 6.12 20.41 -1.88
CA ARG A 266 6.56 21.80 -1.72
C ARG A 266 7.80 22.01 -2.57
N ASP A 267 7.75 23.03 -3.41
CA ASP A 267 8.95 23.52 -4.09
C ASP A 267 9.81 24.31 -3.07
N PRO A 268 11.06 23.88 -2.81
CA PRO A 268 11.91 24.55 -1.83
C PRO A 268 12.37 25.95 -2.28
N ALA A 269 12.46 26.22 -3.58
CA ALA A 269 12.92 27.49 -4.11
C ALA A 269 11.82 28.56 -4.08
N THR A 270 10.59 28.19 -4.42
CA THR A 270 9.46 29.13 -4.49
C THR A 270 8.56 29.08 -3.27
N GLY A 271 8.62 28.01 -2.49
CA GLY A 271 7.70 27.74 -1.38
C GLY A 271 6.29 27.31 -1.81
N VAL A 272 6.03 27.18 -3.11
CA VAL A 272 4.73 26.79 -3.65
C VAL A 272 4.38 25.38 -3.20
N LEU A 273 3.15 25.20 -2.75
CA LEU A 273 2.58 23.92 -2.36
C LEU A 273 1.76 23.35 -3.51
N SER A 274 1.85 22.04 -3.74
CA SER A 274 1.02 21.31 -4.70
C SER A 274 0.50 20.01 -4.11
N ALA A 275 -0.60 19.50 -4.66
CA ALA A 275 -1.20 18.23 -4.24
C ALA A 275 -1.90 17.55 -5.41
N ALA A 276 -2.02 16.24 -5.34
CA ALA A 276 -2.73 15.41 -6.30
C ALA A 276 -3.34 14.20 -5.60
N ALA A 277 -4.40 13.66 -6.18
CA ALA A 277 -5.08 12.49 -5.64
C ALA A 277 -5.58 11.58 -6.76
N ASN A 278 -5.65 10.30 -6.44
CA ASN A 278 -6.10 9.29 -7.36
C ASN A 278 -7.59 9.42 -7.74
N PRO A 279 -7.92 9.40 -9.05
CA PRO A 279 -9.31 9.45 -9.51
C PRO A 279 -10.00 8.08 -9.48
N ARG A 280 -9.24 6.98 -9.49
CA ARG A 280 -9.78 5.61 -9.54
C ARG A 280 -10.72 5.33 -8.37
N GLY A 281 -11.92 4.84 -8.65
CA GLY A 281 -12.96 4.61 -7.64
C GLY A 281 -13.67 5.87 -7.13
N MET A 282 -13.37 7.05 -7.68
CA MET A 282 -14.07 8.32 -7.41
C MET A 282 -14.18 8.69 -5.92
N GLN A 283 -13.13 8.38 -5.16
CA GLN A 283 -13.10 8.61 -3.70
C GLN A 283 -11.91 9.46 -3.25
N GLY A 284 -10.75 9.31 -3.88
CA GLY A 284 -9.57 10.08 -3.54
C GLY A 284 -9.77 11.57 -3.86
N CYS A 285 -9.30 12.46 -3.00
CA CYS A 285 -9.40 13.89 -3.22
C CYS A 285 -8.16 14.63 -2.72
N ALA A 286 -7.85 15.76 -3.37
CA ALA A 286 -6.84 16.70 -2.94
C ALA A 286 -7.48 18.07 -2.76
N VAL A 287 -7.15 18.76 -1.68
CA VAL A 287 -7.71 20.06 -1.32
C VAL A 287 -6.62 20.99 -0.83
N GLY A 288 -6.72 22.29 -1.18
CA GLY A 288 -5.87 23.33 -0.61
C GLY A 288 -5.86 24.62 -1.41
N ARG A 289 -5.10 25.59 -0.91
CA ARG A 289 -4.94 26.95 -1.43
C ARG A 289 -3.63 27.57 -0.91
#